data_AF-A0A7S0P5N2-F1
#
_entry.id   AF-A0A7S0P5N2-F1
#
_cell.length_a   1.000
_cell.length_b   1.000
_cell.length_c   1.000
_cell.angle_alpha   90.00
_cell.angle_beta   90.00
_cell.angle_gamma   90.00
#
_symmetry.space_group_name_H-M   'P 1'
#
loop_
_entity.id
_entity.type
_entity.pdbx_description
1 polymer ?
#
loop_
_entity_poly.entity_id
_entity_poly.type
_entity_poly.pdbx_seq_one_letter_code
_entity_poly.pdbx_strand_id
1 'polypeptide(L)'
;VFFGPLGDKAHNLCAYFAALPGVVPCRDGYNPATWMLDVIGAGTGGAQAEAVDFVSAYKSSALAEAMATSLDGALAEAMAAAEEAEETAGAGKELACNAPFLKQVALLWWRMFTEYWRTPAYSLMRWIIMSLLSAVLGTLYLQQTTASAADVQSRVSLIYLL
;
A
#
# COMPACT_ATOMS: atom_id res chain seq x y z
N VAL A 1 -6.43 -28.15 -0.20
CA VAL A 1 -5.19 -28.06 0.60
C VAL A 1 -4.03 -28.54 -0.24
N PHE A 2 -3.35 -27.64 -0.95
CA PHE A 2 -2.19 -27.96 -1.79
C PHE A 2 -1.28 -26.74 -1.79
N PHE A 3 0.02 -26.95 -1.62
CA PHE A 3 1.02 -25.90 -1.73
C PHE A 3 2.26 -26.51 -2.37
N GLY A 4 2.64 -25.96 -3.51
CA GLY A 4 3.69 -26.49 -4.36
C GLY A 4 3.58 -25.97 -5.79
N PRO A 5 4.54 -26.31 -6.66
CA PRO A 5 4.52 -25.91 -8.05
C PRO A 5 3.33 -26.57 -8.77
N LEU A 6 2.47 -25.77 -9.38
CA LEU A 6 1.29 -26.25 -10.10
C LEU A 6 1.66 -27.10 -11.33
N GLY A 7 2.78 -26.78 -11.99
CA GLY A 7 3.16 -27.39 -13.27
C GLY A 7 2.27 -26.94 -14.43
N ASP A 8 2.57 -27.42 -15.63
CA ASP A 8 1.78 -27.10 -16.83
C ASP A 8 0.34 -27.55 -16.66
N LYS A 9 -0.61 -26.63 -16.94
CA LYS A 9 -2.05 -26.86 -16.79
C LYS A 9 -2.45 -27.42 -15.42
N ALA A 10 -1.72 -27.05 -14.36
CA ALA A 10 -1.95 -27.52 -12.99
C ALA A 10 -1.87 -29.05 -12.82
N HIS A 11 -1.08 -29.73 -13.66
CA HIS A 11 -0.91 -31.19 -13.63
C HIS A 11 -0.55 -31.73 -12.25
N ASN A 12 0.38 -31.09 -11.53
CA ASN A 12 0.84 -31.58 -10.23
C ASN A 12 -0.26 -31.51 -9.16
N LEU A 13 -1.09 -30.46 -9.24
CA LEU A 13 -2.26 -30.31 -8.38
C LEU A 13 -3.29 -31.41 -8.67
N CYS A 14 -3.60 -31.66 -9.95
CA CYS A 14 -4.51 -32.73 -10.34
C CYS A 14 -3.99 -34.11 -9.93
N ALA A 15 -2.70 -34.38 -10.13
CA ALA A 15 -2.06 -35.64 -9.75
C ALA A 15 -2.10 -35.85 -8.23
N TYR A 16 -1.86 -34.79 -7.44
CA TYR A 16 -1.93 -34.85 -5.98
C TYR A 16 -3.32 -35.24 -5.48
N PHE A 17 -4.37 -34.55 -5.94
CA PHE A 17 -5.73 -34.86 -5.50
C PHE A 17 -6.22 -36.19 -6.03
N ALA A 18 -5.86 -36.59 -7.26
CA ALA A 18 -6.23 -37.89 -7.83
C ALA A 18 -5.55 -39.07 -7.14
N ALA A 19 -4.44 -38.86 -6.43
CA ALA A 19 -3.79 -39.88 -5.63
C ALA A 19 -4.51 -40.17 -4.29
N LEU A 20 -5.43 -39.30 -3.87
CA LEU A 20 -6.20 -39.49 -2.64
C LEU A 20 -7.33 -40.51 -2.85
N PRO A 21 -7.60 -41.37 -1.86
CA PRO A 21 -8.62 -42.39 -1.98
C PRO A 21 -10.01 -41.75 -2.14
N GLY A 22 -10.78 -42.21 -3.14
CA GLY A 22 -12.16 -41.74 -3.34
C GLY A 22 -12.29 -40.47 -4.20
N VAL A 23 -11.19 -39.91 -4.71
CA VAL A 23 -11.23 -38.74 -5.60
C VAL A 23 -11.35 -39.18 -7.07
N VAL A 24 -12.31 -38.60 -7.81
CA VAL A 24 -12.44 -38.84 -9.25
C VAL A 24 -11.43 -37.96 -10.00
N PRO A 25 -10.58 -38.53 -10.89
CA PRO A 25 -9.59 -37.77 -11.65
C PRO A 25 -10.18 -36.62 -12.47
N CYS A 26 -9.41 -35.55 -12.63
CA CYS A 26 -9.80 -34.40 -13.46
C CYS A 26 -9.95 -34.85 -14.92
N ARG A 27 -11.08 -34.48 -15.54
CA ARG A 27 -11.34 -34.76 -16.95
C ARG A 27 -10.51 -33.86 -17.86
N ASP A 28 -10.12 -34.38 -19.01
CA ASP A 28 -9.43 -33.59 -20.05
C ASP A 28 -10.31 -32.42 -20.51
N GLY A 29 -9.73 -31.22 -20.49
CA GLY A 29 -10.41 -29.97 -20.88
C GLY A 29 -11.29 -29.34 -19.80
N TYR A 30 -11.44 -29.96 -18.63
CA TYR A 30 -12.11 -29.33 -17.48
C TYR A 30 -11.14 -28.40 -16.73
N ASN A 31 -11.64 -27.30 -16.18
CA ASN A 31 -10.79 -26.34 -15.45
C ASN A 31 -10.28 -26.98 -14.14
N PRO A 32 -8.96 -27.16 -13.94
CA PRO A 32 -8.39 -27.78 -12.75
C PRO A 32 -8.77 -27.07 -11.45
N ALA A 33 -8.90 -25.74 -11.48
CA ALA A 33 -9.28 -24.96 -10.31
C ALA A 33 -10.72 -25.24 -9.88
N THR A 34 -11.64 -25.30 -10.84
CA THR A 34 -13.05 -25.65 -10.58
C THR A 34 -13.16 -27.09 -10.07
N TRP A 35 -12.43 -28.03 -10.70
CA TRP A 35 -12.45 -29.44 -10.27
C TRP A 35 -11.93 -29.61 -8.86
N MET A 36 -10.83 -28.92 -8.50
CA MET A 36 -10.32 -28.93 -7.14
C MET A 36 -11.39 -28.48 -6.13
N LEU A 37 -12.15 -27.43 -6.44
CA LEU A 37 -13.22 -26.93 -5.57
C LEU A 37 -14.35 -27.97 -5.43
N ASP A 38 -14.74 -28.62 -6.52
CA ASP A 38 -15.74 -29.69 -6.51
C ASP A 38 -15.27 -30.89 -5.66
N VAL A 39 -14.00 -31.29 -5.78
CA VAL A 39 -13.38 -32.38 -5.01
C VAL A 39 -13.36 -32.08 -3.50
N ILE A 40 -12.98 -30.86 -3.10
CA ILE A 40 -12.95 -30.48 -1.68
C ILE A 40 -14.32 -30.07 -1.14
N GLY A 41 -15.38 -30.12 -1.96
CA GLY A 41 -16.75 -29.83 -1.55
C GLY A 41 -17.08 -28.34 -1.40
N ALA A 42 -16.19 -27.46 -1.87
CA ALA A 42 -16.41 -26.01 -1.92
C ALA A 42 -17.02 -25.55 -3.25
N GLY A 43 -17.10 -26.44 -4.24
CA GLY A 43 -17.65 -26.19 -5.56
C GLY A 43 -19.17 -26.30 -5.63
N THR A 44 -19.75 -25.78 -6.71
CA THR A 44 -21.20 -25.83 -6.96
C THR A 44 -21.65 -27.14 -7.61
N GLY A 45 -20.72 -28.01 -8.00
CA GLY A 45 -20.95 -29.20 -8.84
C GLY A 45 -21.44 -30.48 -8.15
N GLY A 46 -21.85 -30.42 -6.88
CA GLY A 46 -22.18 -31.60 -6.07
C GLY A 46 -20.93 -32.14 -5.37
N ALA A 47 -20.96 -32.13 -4.03
CA ALA A 47 -19.79 -32.44 -3.23
C ALA A 47 -19.38 -33.93 -3.37
N GLN A 48 -18.10 -34.17 -3.66
CA GLN A 48 -17.47 -35.50 -3.48
C GLN A 48 -16.75 -35.63 -2.13
N ALA A 49 -16.88 -34.61 -1.27
CA ALA A 49 -16.01 -34.38 -0.12
C ALA A 49 -16.31 -35.22 1.14
N GLU A 50 -17.33 -36.07 1.15
CA GLU A 50 -17.79 -36.70 2.40
C GLU A 50 -16.82 -37.76 2.96
N ALA A 51 -15.82 -38.23 2.20
CA ALA A 51 -14.98 -39.36 2.61
C ALA A 51 -13.54 -39.02 3.04
N VAL A 52 -12.99 -37.84 2.71
CA VAL A 52 -11.54 -37.57 2.85
C VAL A 52 -11.28 -36.31 3.68
N ASP A 53 -10.50 -36.47 4.75
CA ASP A 53 -9.93 -35.34 5.48
C ASP A 53 -8.68 -34.80 4.74
N PHE A 54 -8.90 -33.80 3.89
CA PHE A 54 -7.85 -33.16 3.11
C PHE A 54 -6.80 -32.44 3.97
N VAL A 55 -7.12 -32.08 5.22
CA VAL A 55 -6.17 -31.38 6.11
C VAL A 55 -5.14 -32.37 6.65
N SER A 56 -5.58 -33.51 7.17
CA SER A 56 -4.65 -34.55 7.63
C SER A 56 -3.86 -35.16 6.48
N ALA A 57 -4.51 -35.39 5.33
CA ALA A 57 -3.84 -35.91 4.13
C ALA A 57 -2.74 -34.97 3.60
N TYR A 58 -2.93 -33.65 3.70
CA TYR A 58 -1.88 -32.70 3.35
C TYR A 58 -0.74 -32.68 4.37
N LYS A 59 -1.06 -32.65 5.67
CA LYS A 59 -0.05 -32.62 6.74
C LYS A 59 0.87 -33.84 6.74
N SER A 60 0.39 -35.01 6.32
CA SER A 60 1.20 -36.23 6.19
C SER A 60 1.91 -36.36 4.85
N SER A 61 1.69 -35.43 3.92
CA SER A 61 2.29 -35.50 2.59
C SER A 61 3.70 -34.91 2.54
N ALA A 62 4.51 -35.41 1.60
CA ALA A 62 5.85 -34.86 1.31
C ALA A 62 5.83 -33.37 0.91
N LEU A 63 4.70 -32.85 0.42
CA LEU A 63 4.55 -31.43 0.09
C LEU A 63 4.57 -30.55 1.34
N ALA A 64 3.93 -30.99 2.43
CA ALA A 64 3.94 -30.24 3.69
C ALA A 64 5.33 -30.25 4.33
N GLU A 65 6.05 -31.36 4.25
CA GLU A 65 7.44 -31.47 4.72
C GLU A 65 8.37 -30.57 3.90
N ALA A 66 8.31 -30.63 2.57
CA ALA A 66 9.09 -29.77 1.70
C ALA A 66 8.81 -28.27 1.93
N MET A 67 7.54 -27.91 2.17
CA MET A 67 7.15 -26.55 2.52
C MET A 67 7.78 -26.11 3.85
N ALA A 68 7.71 -26.95 4.88
CA ALA A 68 8.32 -26.65 6.18
C ALA A 68 9.84 -26.46 6.05
N THR A 69 10.54 -27.34 5.35
CA THR A 69 11.98 -27.19 5.09
C THR A 69 12.31 -25.91 4.32
N SER A 70 11.50 -25.56 3.32
CA SER A 70 11.71 -24.31 2.56
C SER A 70 11.50 -23.06 3.42
N LEU A 71 10.53 -23.11 4.35
CA LEU A 71 10.27 -22.04 5.31
C LEU A 71 11.43 -21.90 6.30
N ASP A 72 11.93 -23.01 6.84
CA ASP A 72 13.06 -23.02 7.76
C ASP A 72 14.32 -22.46 7.08
N GLY A 73 14.57 -22.85 5.82
CA GLY A 73 15.68 -22.32 5.02
C GLY A 73 15.54 -20.81 4.75
N ALA A 74 14.36 -20.37 4.33
CA ALA A 74 14.09 -18.94 4.09
C ALA A 74 14.17 -18.11 5.38
N LEU A 75 13.75 -18.68 6.52
CA LEU A 75 13.86 -18.03 7.82
C LEU A 75 15.31 -17.93 8.27
N ALA A 76 16.10 -18.98 8.08
CA ALA A 76 17.54 -18.95 8.37
C ALA A 76 18.27 -17.91 7.50
N GLU A 77 17.95 -17.84 6.20
CA GLU A 77 18.50 -16.84 5.29
C GLU A 77 18.09 -15.41 5.68
N ALA A 78 16.82 -15.20 6.03
CA ALA A 78 16.32 -13.91 6.49
C ALA A 78 16.96 -13.47 7.82
N MET A 79 17.21 -14.41 8.74
CA MET A 79 17.90 -14.15 10.00
C MET A 79 19.38 -13.84 9.78
N ALA A 80 20.06 -14.58 8.90
CA ALA A 80 21.45 -14.30 8.54
C ALA A 80 21.60 -12.92 7.86
N ALA A 81 20.69 -12.58 6.95
CA ALA A 81 20.66 -11.26 6.32
C ALA A 81 20.37 -10.15 7.33
N ALA A 82 19.55 -10.41 8.36
CA ALA A 82 19.30 -9.46 9.44
C ALA A 82 20.54 -9.27 10.33
N GLU A 83 21.29 -10.34 10.61
CA GLU A 83 22.52 -10.29 11.40
C GLU A 83 23.65 -9.57 10.65
N GLU A 84 23.85 -9.86 9.35
CA GLU A 84 24.78 -9.10 8.49
C GLU A 84 24.39 -7.61 8.39
N ALA A 85 23.09 -7.32 8.32
CA ALA A 85 22.59 -5.94 8.35
C ALA A 85 22.86 -5.25 9.69
N GLU A 86 22.79 -5.98 10.82
CA GLU A 86 23.09 -5.45 12.15
C GLU A 86 24.59 -5.21 12.36
N GLU A 87 25.45 -6.10 11.85
CA GLU A 87 26.92 -5.98 11.96
C GLU A 87 27.47 -4.86 11.07
N THR A 88 26.88 -4.65 9.89
CA THR A 88 27.25 -3.54 8.99
C THR A 88 26.62 -2.20 9.39
N ALA A 89 25.47 -2.21 10.08
CA ALA A 89 24.81 -1.01 10.60
C ALA A 89 25.20 -0.73 12.05
N GLY A 90 26.48 -0.42 12.27
CA GLY A 90 26.92 0.21 13.51
C GLY A 90 26.02 1.42 13.84
N ALA A 91 25.23 1.28 14.91
CA ALA A 91 24.38 2.31 15.51
C ALA A 91 23.38 3.01 14.55
N GLY A 92 22.26 2.35 14.23
CA GLY A 92 21.11 3.08 13.73
C GLY A 92 19.97 2.19 13.26
N LYS A 93 18.94 2.06 14.08
CA LYS A 93 17.62 1.61 13.63
C LYS A 93 17.09 2.59 12.57
N GLU A 94 17.45 2.40 11.30
CA GLU A 94 16.63 2.91 10.22
C GLU A 94 15.46 1.96 10.05
N LEU A 95 14.43 2.15 10.88
CA LEU A 95 13.07 1.75 10.52
C LEU A 95 12.85 2.22 9.08
N ALA A 96 12.54 1.28 8.20
CA ALA A 96 12.40 1.37 6.75
C ALA A 96 11.76 2.68 6.23
N CYS A 97 12.56 3.74 6.21
CA CYS A 97 12.32 4.95 5.46
C CYS A 97 13.40 4.95 4.37
N ASN A 98 13.18 4.21 3.29
CA ASN A 98 14.16 3.99 2.20
C ASN A 98 14.64 5.27 1.47
N ALA A 99 14.32 6.46 1.98
CA ALA A 99 14.85 7.72 1.48
C ALA A 99 15.12 8.69 2.64
N PRO A 100 16.24 9.45 2.59
CA PRO A 100 16.55 10.51 3.56
C PRO A 100 15.43 11.55 3.62
N PHE A 101 15.22 12.15 4.79
CA PHE A 101 14.17 13.14 5.08
C PHE A 101 14.03 14.21 3.99
N LEU A 102 15.14 14.79 3.53
CA LEU A 102 15.13 15.84 2.50
C LEU A 102 14.58 15.36 1.15
N LYS A 103 14.83 14.10 0.76
CA LYS A 103 14.24 13.54 -0.47
C LYS A 103 12.73 13.42 -0.31
N GLN A 104 12.26 12.93 0.83
CA GLN A 104 10.82 12.80 1.11
C GLN A 104 10.14 14.18 1.09
N VAL A 105 10.74 15.19 1.70
CA VAL A 105 10.25 16.57 1.67
C VAL A 105 10.21 17.12 0.25
N ALA A 106 11.26 16.93 -0.56
CA ALA A 106 11.29 17.40 -1.94
C ALA A 106 10.22 16.73 -2.81
N LEU A 107 10.02 15.42 -2.66
CA LEU A 107 8.98 14.65 -3.34
C LEU A 107 7.57 15.14 -2.96
N LEU A 108 7.33 15.38 -1.68
CA LEU A 108 6.05 15.90 -1.18
C LEU A 108 5.80 17.33 -1.69
N TRP A 109 6.82 18.18 -1.68
CA TRP A 109 6.74 19.54 -2.21
C TRP A 109 6.40 19.55 -3.70
N TRP A 110 7.11 18.74 -4.50
CA TRP A 110 6.83 18.61 -5.93
C TRP A 110 5.40 18.13 -6.19
N ARG A 111 4.95 17.13 -5.43
CA ARG A 111 3.59 16.61 -5.52
C ARG A 111 2.55 17.68 -5.16
N MET A 112 2.75 18.39 -4.05
CA MET A 112 1.83 19.46 -3.64
C MET A 112 1.77 20.58 -4.67
N PHE A 113 2.92 20.98 -5.23
CA PHE A 113 2.99 22.02 -6.25
C PHE A 113 2.27 21.60 -7.54
N THR A 114 2.43 20.33 -7.95
CA THR A 114 1.74 19.78 -9.13
C THR A 114 0.22 19.75 -8.94
N GLU A 115 -0.24 19.34 -7.75
CA GLU A 115 -1.67 19.32 -7.42
C GLU A 115 -2.25 20.74 -7.36
N TYR A 116 -1.49 21.67 -6.77
CA TYR A 116 -1.84 23.08 -6.67
C TYR A 116 -2.05 23.72 -8.05
N TRP A 117 -1.17 23.42 -9.01
CA TRP A 117 -1.29 23.92 -10.38
C TRP A 117 -2.39 23.27 -11.21
N ARG A 118 -2.88 22.08 -10.82
CA ARG A 118 -4.02 21.42 -11.48
C ARG A 118 -5.38 21.95 -11.00
N THR A 119 -5.45 22.57 -9.83
CA THR A 119 -6.69 23.16 -9.26
C THR A 119 -6.52 24.62 -8.79
N PRO A 120 -6.06 25.54 -9.65
CA PRO A 120 -5.65 26.88 -9.23
C PRO A 120 -6.81 27.81 -8.87
N ALA A 121 -8.05 27.49 -9.27
CA ALA A 121 -9.18 28.42 -9.23
C ALA A 121 -9.45 29.02 -7.85
N TYR A 122 -9.41 28.21 -6.79
CA TYR A 122 -9.70 28.67 -5.43
C TYR A 122 -8.56 29.52 -4.84
N SER A 123 -7.32 29.06 -4.99
CA SER A 123 -6.17 29.76 -4.40
C SER A 123 -5.76 31.02 -5.18
N LEU A 124 -5.90 31.02 -6.51
CA LEU A 124 -5.64 32.19 -7.34
C LEU A 124 -6.67 33.30 -7.09
N MET A 125 -7.94 32.95 -6.91
CA MET A 125 -8.97 33.91 -6.52
C MET A 125 -8.66 34.54 -5.16
N ARG A 126 -8.17 33.75 -4.20
CA ARG A 126 -7.73 34.27 -2.90
C ARG A 126 -6.58 35.27 -3.07
N TRP A 127 -5.56 34.95 -3.86
CA TRP A 127 -4.47 35.90 -4.14
C TRP A 127 -4.97 37.19 -4.80
N ILE A 128 -5.85 37.10 -5.79
CA ILE A 128 -6.43 38.28 -6.46
C ILE A 128 -7.23 39.14 -5.46
N ILE A 129 -8.11 38.55 -4.66
CA ILE A 129 -8.92 39.30 -3.68
C ILE A 129 -8.01 39.96 -2.65
N MET A 130 -7.01 39.24 -2.13
CA MET A 130 -6.06 39.80 -1.15
C MET A 130 -5.23 40.93 -1.75
N SER A 131 -4.75 40.80 -2.99
CA SER A 131 -4.03 41.86 -3.69
C SER A 131 -4.92 43.08 -3.99
N LEU A 132 -6.16 42.87 -4.40
CA LEU A 132 -7.12 43.96 -4.63
C LEU A 132 -7.47 44.69 -3.33
N LEU A 133 -7.75 43.95 -2.25
CA LEU A 133 -8.02 44.52 -0.94
C LEU A 133 -6.82 45.31 -0.42
N SER A 134 -5.61 44.74 -0.54
CA SER A 134 -4.37 45.42 -0.21
C SER A 134 -4.15 46.70 -1.02
N ALA A 135 -4.45 46.68 -2.33
CA ALA A 135 -4.33 47.87 -3.17
C ALA A 135 -5.35 48.96 -2.82
N VAL A 136 -6.61 48.59 -2.55
CA VAL A 136 -7.66 49.54 -2.14
C VAL A 136 -7.32 50.16 -0.78
N LEU A 137 -7.00 49.34 0.22
CA LEU A 137 -6.62 49.83 1.54
C LEU A 137 -5.31 50.62 1.52
N GLY A 138 -4.33 50.21 0.72
CA GLY A 138 -3.08 50.94 0.54
C GLY A 138 -3.30 52.31 -0.08
N THR A 139 -4.08 52.39 -1.17
CA THR A 139 -4.32 53.63 -1.92
C THR A 139 -5.17 54.66 -1.18
N LEU A 140 -6.18 54.22 -0.42
CA LEU A 140 -7.04 55.10 0.39
C LEU A 140 -6.26 55.93 1.44
N TYR A 141 -5.10 55.42 1.87
CA TYR A 141 -4.32 56.00 2.96
C TYR A 141 -2.97 56.60 2.51
N LEU A 142 -2.66 56.59 1.19
CA LEU A 142 -1.40 57.08 0.63
C LEU A 142 -1.08 58.55 0.97
N GLN A 143 -2.11 59.38 1.20
CA GLN A 143 -1.95 60.81 1.48
C GLN A 143 -2.39 61.23 2.89
N GLN A 144 -2.65 60.28 3.80
CA GLN A 144 -3.01 60.63 5.18
C GLN A 144 -1.81 61.24 5.93
N THR A 145 -1.98 62.46 6.42
CA THR A 145 -1.04 63.13 7.33
C THR A 145 -1.17 62.58 8.76
N THR A 146 -0.10 62.49 9.53
CA THR A 146 -0.16 62.10 10.96
C THR A 146 -0.35 63.32 11.87
N ALA A 147 -1.23 64.24 11.49
CA ALA A 147 -1.39 65.51 12.19
C ALA A 147 -2.49 65.45 13.26
N SER A 148 -3.47 64.55 13.11
CA SER A 148 -4.59 64.39 14.03
C SER A 148 -4.61 63.01 14.70
N ALA A 149 -5.13 62.95 15.92
CA ALA A 149 -5.34 61.68 16.64
C ALA A 149 -6.26 60.72 15.86
N ALA A 150 -7.20 61.26 15.09
CA ALA A 150 -8.08 60.47 14.22
C ALA A 150 -7.31 59.74 13.10
N ASP A 151 -6.26 60.36 12.56
CA ASP A 151 -5.44 59.76 11.49
C ASP A 151 -4.59 58.61 12.03
N VAL A 152 -4.05 58.77 13.25
CA VAL A 152 -3.27 57.73 13.94
C VAL A 152 -4.16 56.53 14.27
N GLN A 153 -5.35 56.77 14.83
CA GLN A 153 -6.31 55.70 15.14
C GLN A 153 -6.74 54.93 13.89
N SER A 154 -7.00 55.62 12.78
CA SER A 154 -7.39 55.00 11.51
C SER A 154 -6.30 54.08 10.94
N ARG A 155 -5.01 54.44 11.10
CA ARG A 155 -3.88 53.60 10.64
C ARG A 155 -3.69 52.33 11.48
N VAL A 156 -3.86 52.42 12.80
CA VAL A 156 -3.75 51.24 13.69
C VAL A 156 -4.87 50.25 13.41
N SER A 157 -6.09 50.73 13.19
CA SER A 157 -7.22 49.88 12.80
C SER A 157 -7.00 49.16 11.47
N LEU A 158 -6.28 49.77 10.53
CA LEU A 158 -5.94 49.17 9.23
C LEU A 158 -4.90 48.05 9.36
N ILE A 159 -3.86 48.22 10.19
CA ILE A 159 -2.87 47.15 10.48
C ILE A 159 -3.54 45.95 11.17
N TYR A 160 -4.59 46.19 11.96
CA TYR A 160 -5.34 45.12 12.62
C TYR A 160 -6.28 44.35 11.69
N LEU A 161 -6.73 44.97 10.59
CA LEU A 161 -7.68 44.38 9.63
C LEU A 161 -7.02 43.61 8.49
N LEU A 162 -5.73 43.85 8.21
CA LEU A 162 -4.90 43.12 7.25
C LEU A 162 -4.30 41.86 7.86
#